data_AF-A0A832PXS8-F1
#
_entry.id   AF-A0A832PXS8-F1
#
_cell.length_a   1.000
_cell.length_b   1.000
_cell.length_c   1.000
_cell.angle_alpha   90.00
_cell.angle_beta   90.00
_cell.angle_gamma   90.00
#
_symmetry.space_group_name_H-M   'P 1'
#
loop_
_entity.id
_entity.type
_entity.pdbx_description
1 polymer ?
#
loop_
_entity_poly.entity_id
_entity_poly.type
_entity_poly.pdbx_seq_one_letter_code
_entity_poly.pdbx_strand_id
1 'polypeptide(L)'
;MKISWLGRVNLLICLAIVGWSACSTPADAPRDLSVKHLEEAVEILANHAGNVDNAVAALDEYLTKNQQAIIEAKALGVVAMEQMSASQRSEFMKKSQEQTAALRERMNTLLQSYPKKTELMQRLKALW
;
A
#
# COMPACT_ATOMS: atom_id res chain seq x y z
N MET A 1 25.55 36.25 -37.88
CA MET A 1 24.30 35.75 -37.24
C MET A 1 24.68 34.72 -36.19
N LYS A 2 24.50 35.07 -34.91
CA LYS A 2 24.88 34.23 -33.77
C LYS A 2 23.78 33.19 -33.52
N ILE A 3 24.05 31.94 -33.83
CA ILE A 3 23.16 30.81 -33.54
C ILE A 3 23.29 30.53 -32.03
N SER A 4 22.26 30.87 -31.26
CA SER A 4 22.24 30.64 -29.82
C SER A 4 22.14 29.14 -29.54
N TRP A 5 23.26 28.59 -29.06
CA TRP A 5 23.42 27.19 -28.65
C TRP A 5 22.49 26.76 -27.50
N LEU A 6 21.88 27.73 -26.80
CA LEU A 6 21.00 27.54 -25.65
C LEU A 6 19.61 27.01 -26.00
N GLY A 7 19.14 27.17 -27.24
CA GLY A 7 17.78 26.74 -27.62
C GLY A 7 17.63 25.24 -27.86
N ARG A 8 18.72 24.55 -28.22
CA ARG A 8 18.68 23.11 -28.57
C ARG A 8 18.80 22.18 -27.36
N VAL A 9 19.47 22.64 -26.30
CA VAL A 9 19.65 21.85 -25.07
C VAL A 9 18.34 21.76 -24.28
N ASN A 10 17.55 22.83 -24.29
CA ASN A 10 16.30 22.87 -23.52
C ASN A 10 15.18 22.01 -24.14
N LEU A 11 15.19 21.82 -25.46
CA LEU A 11 14.17 21.01 -26.16
C LEU A 11 14.36 19.50 -25.92
N LEU A 12 15.58 19.05 -25.66
CA LEU A 12 15.89 17.64 -25.38
C LEU A 12 15.58 17.24 -23.92
N ILE A 13 15.59 18.19 -22.99
CA ILE A 13 15.26 17.94 -21.58
C ILE A 13 13.75 17.77 -21.39
N CYS A 14 12.92 18.51 -22.13
CA CYS A 14 11.46 18.34 -22.08
C CYS A 14 10.99 16.98 -22.66
N LEU A 15 11.76 16.37 -23.56
CA LEU A 15 11.45 15.04 -24.13
C LEU A 15 11.88 13.86 -23.23
N ALA A 16 12.74 14.09 -22.23
CA ALA A 16 13.15 13.05 -21.29
C ALA A 16 12.19 12.88 -20.09
N ILE A 17 11.27 13.82 -19.86
CA ILE A 17 10.36 13.80 -18.69
C ILE A 17 9.02 13.09 -19.00
N VAL A 18 8.73 12.79 -20.27
CA VAL A 18 7.48 12.10 -20.68
C VAL A 18 7.65 10.56 -20.68
N GLY A 19 8.78 10.05 -20.18
CA GLY A 19 9.14 8.62 -20.20
C GLY A 19 8.64 7.77 -19.04
N TRP A 20 7.87 8.33 -18.10
CA TRP A 20 7.18 7.57 -17.05
C TRP A 20 5.68 7.84 -17.07
N SER A 21 5.05 7.49 -18.20
CA SER A 21 3.68 7.03 -18.16
C SER A 21 3.68 5.71 -17.39
N ALA A 22 3.69 5.79 -16.06
CA ALA A 22 3.15 4.72 -15.25
C ALA A 22 1.73 4.53 -15.75
N CYS A 23 1.50 3.49 -16.56
CA CYS A 23 0.17 3.05 -16.91
C CYS A 23 -0.48 2.61 -15.60
N SER A 24 -1.08 3.56 -14.88
CA SER A 24 -1.85 3.29 -13.69
C SER A 24 -3.06 2.49 -14.13
N THR A 25 -3.09 1.21 -13.81
CA THR A 25 -4.26 0.37 -14.05
C THR A 25 -5.34 0.74 -13.03
N PRO A 26 -6.64 0.56 -13.33
CA PRO A 26 -7.71 0.73 -12.35
C PRO A 26 -7.53 -0.10 -11.07
N ALA A 27 -6.70 -1.15 -11.13
CA ALA A 27 -6.34 -1.99 -10.00
C ALA A 27 -5.23 -1.41 -9.11
N ASP A 28 -4.52 -0.38 -9.56
CA ASP A 28 -3.47 0.26 -8.78
C ASP A 28 -4.07 1.06 -7.61
N ALA A 29 -5.19 1.74 -7.81
CA ALA A 29 -5.87 2.48 -6.76
C ALA A 29 -6.28 1.62 -5.53
N PRO A 30 -6.98 0.48 -5.68
CA PRO A 30 -7.30 -0.38 -4.53
C PRO A 30 -6.05 -1.03 -3.90
N ARG A 31 -4.98 -1.22 -4.67
CA ARG A 31 -3.69 -1.71 -4.15
C ARG A 31 -3.01 -0.65 -3.28
N ASP A 32 -2.95 0.60 -3.74
CA ASP A 32 -2.33 1.70 -3.01
C ASP A 32 -3.10 2.00 -1.71
N LEU A 33 -4.44 1.90 -1.73
CA LEU A 33 -5.26 1.96 -0.51
C LEU A 33 -4.94 0.82 0.47
N SER A 34 -4.80 -0.41 -0.04
CA SER A 34 -4.39 -1.56 0.79
C SER A 34 -3.01 -1.37 1.42
N VAL A 35 -2.06 -0.79 0.67
CA VAL A 35 -0.71 -0.44 1.17
C VAL A 35 -0.84 0.58 2.30
N LYS A 36 -1.57 1.67 2.08
CA LYS A 36 -1.78 2.72 3.09
C LYS A 36 -2.38 2.16 4.39
N HIS A 37 -3.36 1.26 4.28
CA HIS A 37 -3.96 0.64 5.47
C HIS A 37 -2.97 -0.23 6.24
N LEU A 38 -2.05 -0.90 5.53
CA LEU A 38 -0.98 -1.69 6.15
C LEU A 38 0.10 -0.80 6.78
N GLU A 39 0.45 0.33 6.16
CA GLU A 39 1.38 1.32 6.71
C GLU A 39 0.88 1.85 8.06
N GLU A 40 -0.39 2.28 8.12
CA GLU A 40 -0.96 2.78 9.38
C GLU A 40 -0.95 1.70 10.47
N ALA A 41 -1.29 0.46 10.13
CA ALA A 41 -1.26 -0.63 11.10
C ALA A 41 0.16 -0.88 11.64
N VAL A 42 1.18 -0.79 10.78
CA VAL A 42 2.59 -0.86 11.19
C VAL A 42 2.95 0.30 12.11
N GLU A 43 2.49 1.52 11.81
CA GLU A 43 2.74 2.70 12.65
C GLU A 43 2.07 2.59 14.02
N ILE A 44 0.81 2.14 14.08
CA ILE A 44 0.09 1.88 15.33
C ILE A 44 0.86 0.85 16.18
N LEU A 45 1.30 -0.26 15.57
CA LEU A 45 2.08 -1.27 16.27
C LEU A 45 3.46 -0.77 16.72
N ALA A 46 4.08 0.15 15.98
CA ALA A 46 5.36 0.74 16.36
C ALA A 46 5.19 1.72 17.53
N ASN A 47 4.16 2.55 17.50
CA ASN A 47 3.89 3.58 18.51
C ASN A 47 3.49 2.98 19.87
N HIS A 48 2.94 1.77 19.87
CA HIS A 48 2.49 1.08 21.08
C HIS A 48 3.32 -0.17 21.41
N ALA A 49 4.55 -0.28 20.90
CA ALA A 49 5.40 -1.46 21.05
C ALA A 49 5.47 -1.97 22.49
N GLY A 50 5.09 -3.24 22.68
CA GLY A 50 5.09 -3.90 23.99
C GLY A 50 3.87 -3.62 24.86
N ASN A 51 2.99 -2.69 24.47
CA ASN A 51 1.72 -2.40 25.15
C ASN A 51 0.53 -2.89 24.31
N VAL A 52 0.09 -4.12 24.60
CA VAL A 52 -1.00 -4.77 23.86
C VAL A 52 -2.30 -3.96 23.94
N ASP A 53 -2.70 -3.51 25.11
CA ASP A 53 -4.02 -2.91 25.32
C ASP A 53 -4.15 -1.60 24.53
N ASN A 54 -3.09 -0.77 24.53
CA ASN A 54 -3.06 0.47 23.74
C ASN A 54 -3.00 0.18 22.24
N ALA A 55 -2.20 -0.80 21.81
CA ALA A 55 -2.12 -1.19 20.40
C ALA A 55 -3.47 -1.73 19.89
N VAL A 56 -4.17 -2.52 20.70
CA VAL A 56 -5.52 -3.02 20.40
C VAL A 56 -6.50 -1.87 20.29
N ALA A 57 -6.54 -0.97 21.27
CA ALA A 57 -7.46 0.17 21.26
C ALA A 57 -7.25 1.07 20.03
N ALA A 58 -5.99 1.37 19.69
CA ALA A 58 -5.64 2.18 18.53
C ALA A 58 -5.99 1.48 17.19
N LEU A 59 -5.75 0.16 17.09
CA LEU A 59 -6.18 -0.62 15.93
C LEU A 59 -7.71 -0.64 15.80
N ASP A 60 -8.44 -0.84 16.89
CA ASP A 60 -9.90 -0.88 16.89
C ASP A 60 -10.50 0.49 16.51
N GLU A 61 -9.93 1.60 17.02
CA GLU A 61 -10.31 2.96 16.62
C GLU A 61 -10.07 3.18 15.12
N TYR A 62 -8.88 2.80 14.63
CA TYR A 62 -8.53 2.95 13.23
C TYR A 62 -9.45 2.14 12.31
N LEU A 63 -9.69 0.86 12.65
CA LEU A 63 -10.56 -0.03 11.90
C LEU A 63 -12.00 0.50 11.88
N THR A 64 -12.51 1.02 12.99
CA THR A 64 -13.86 1.59 13.07
C THR A 64 -13.96 2.85 12.20
N LYS A 65 -12.99 3.76 12.30
CA LYS A 65 -12.97 5.01 11.53
C LYS A 65 -12.85 4.79 10.03
N ASN A 66 -12.12 3.75 9.61
CA ASN A 66 -11.82 3.47 8.21
C ASN A 66 -12.59 2.27 7.65
N GLN A 67 -13.56 1.72 8.39
CA GLN A 67 -14.27 0.49 8.04
C GLN A 67 -14.85 0.55 6.63
N GLN A 68 -15.55 1.65 6.32
CA GLN A 68 -16.18 1.83 5.02
C GLN A 68 -15.14 1.91 3.90
N ALA A 69 -14.06 2.66 4.09
CA ALA A 69 -12.98 2.79 3.11
C ALA A 69 -12.27 1.45 2.85
N ILE A 70 -12.07 0.65 3.90
CA ILE A 70 -11.48 -0.70 3.78
C ILE A 70 -12.41 -1.62 2.98
N ILE A 71 -13.73 -1.59 3.24
CA ILE A 71 -14.72 -2.37 2.51
C ILE A 71 -14.77 -1.97 1.04
N GLU A 72 -14.79 -0.66 0.76
CA GLU A 72 -14.80 -0.13 -0.61
C GLU A 72 -13.53 -0.50 -1.37
N ALA A 73 -12.35 -0.36 -0.75
CA ALA A 73 -11.08 -0.76 -1.35
C ALA A 73 -11.07 -2.26 -1.72
N LYS A 74 -11.60 -3.12 -0.83
CA LYS A 74 -11.74 -4.56 -1.10
C LYS A 74 -12.70 -4.83 -2.26
N ALA A 75 -13.86 -4.19 -2.27
CA ALA A 75 -14.84 -4.35 -3.34
C ALA A 75 -14.27 -3.91 -4.70
N LEU A 76 -13.59 -2.76 -4.76
CA LEU A 76 -12.90 -2.28 -5.95
C LEU A 76 -11.80 -3.23 -6.40
N GLY A 77 -11.03 -3.79 -5.47
CA GLY A 77 -10.02 -4.80 -5.76
C GLY A 77 -10.61 -6.07 -6.39
N VAL A 78 -11.74 -6.56 -5.87
CA VAL A 78 -12.45 -7.74 -6.45
C VAL A 78 -12.92 -7.44 -7.87
N VAL A 79 -13.62 -6.33 -8.09
CA VAL A 79 -14.12 -5.93 -9.41
C VAL A 79 -12.96 -5.75 -10.40
N ALA A 80 -11.85 -5.14 -9.97
CA ALA A 80 -10.67 -4.99 -10.80
C ALA A 80 -10.06 -6.34 -11.20
N MET A 81 -9.99 -7.30 -10.26
CA MET A 81 -9.48 -8.65 -10.54
C MET A 81 -10.41 -9.45 -11.46
N GLU A 82 -11.73 -9.30 -11.35
CA GLU A 82 -12.69 -10.00 -12.22
C GLU A 82 -12.48 -9.65 -13.70
N GLN A 83 -12.12 -8.39 -13.98
CA GLN A 83 -11.85 -7.89 -15.33
C GLN A 83 -10.46 -8.30 -15.88
N MET A 84 -9.59 -8.86 -15.04
CA MET A 84 -8.27 -9.33 -15.43
C MET A 84 -8.29 -10.77 -15.94
N SER A 85 -7.46 -11.06 -16.94
CA SER A 85 -7.07 -12.41 -17.29
C SER A 85 -6.25 -13.10 -16.18
N ALA A 86 -6.11 -14.42 -16.24
CA ALA A 86 -5.35 -15.18 -15.23
C ALA A 86 -3.88 -14.71 -15.11
N SER A 87 -3.23 -14.37 -16.23
CA SER A 87 -1.86 -13.85 -16.21
C SER A 87 -1.78 -12.47 -15.57
N GLN A 88 -2.73 -11.58 -15.86
CA GLN A 88 -2.82 -10.25 -15.25
C GLN A 88 -3.09 -10.32 -13.75
N ARG A 89 -3.97 -11.23 -13.29
CA ARG A 89 -4.19 -11.47 -11.86
C ARG A 89 -2.90 -11.96 -11.19
N SER A 90 -2.18 -12.87 -11.81
CA SER A 90 -0.91 -13.37 -11.26
C SER A 90 0.13 -12.25 -11.11
N GLU A 91 0.28 -11.40 -12.13
CA GLU A 91 1.17 -10.25 -12.08
C GLU A 91 0.73 -9.22 -11.05
N PHE A 92 -0.57 -8.94 -10.97
CA PHE A 92 -1.16 -8.05 -9.97
C PHE A 92 -0.87 -8.54 -8.54
N MET A 93 -1.11 -9.83 -8.27
CA MET A 93 -0.83 -10.44 -6.97
C MET A 93 0.66 -10.40 -6.63
N LYS A 94 1.52 -10.70 -7.61
CA LYS A 94 2.98 -10.61 -7.46
C LYS A 94 3.42 -9.20 -7.07
N LYS A 95 3.00 -8.18 -7.83
CA LYS A 95 3.33 -6.78 -7.54
C LYS A 95 2.79 -6.33 -6.18
N SER A 96 1.57 -6.74 -5.85
CA SER A 96 0.96 -6.43 -4.54
C SER A 96 1.75 -7.07 -3.40
N GLN A 97 2.23 -8.30 -3.56
CA GLN A 97 3.09 -8.97 -2.59
C GLN A 97 4.44 -8.27 -2.45
N GLU A 98 5.09 -7.93 -3.56
CA GLU A 98 6.38 -7.24 -3.58
C GLU A 98 6.30 -5.87 -2.89
N GLN A 99 5.27 -5.07 -3.20
CA GLN A 99 5.08 -3.73 -2.61
C GLN A 99 4.82 -3.77 -1.10
N THR A 100 4.13 -4.81 -0.63
CA THR A 100 3.78 -4.94 0.81
C THR A 100 4.78 -5.79 1.59
N ALA A 101 5.81 -6.36 0.95
CA ALA A 101 6.74 -7.29 1.59
C ALA A 101 7.45 -6.69 2.80
N ALA A 102 8.06 -5.51 2.64
CA ALA A 102 8.77 -4.83 3.71
C ALA A 102 7.85 -4.43 4.88
N LEU A 103 6.61 -4.02 4.57
CA LEU A 103 5.61 -3.69 5.59
C LEU A 103 5.16 -4.92 6.37
N ARG A 104 4.94 -6.05 5.69
CA ARG A 104 4.61 -7.32 6.34
C ARG A 104 5.75 -7.81 7.22
N GLU A 105 7.00 -7.71 6.76
CA GLU A 105 8.17 -8.06 7.55
C GLU A 105 8.27 -7.19 8.80
N ARG A 106 8.16 -5.86 8.64
CA ARG A 106 8.19 -4.92 9.77
C ARG A 106 7.06 -5.19 10.76
N MET A 107 5.84 -5.43 10.27
CA MET A 107 4.69 -5.82 11.09
C MET A 107 4.96 -7.11 11.87
N ASN A 108 5.49 -8.13 11.21
CA ASN A 108 5.81 -9.42 11.84
C ASN A 108 6.87 -9.29 12.93
N THR A 109 7.88 -8.45 12.71
CA THR A 109 8.91 -8.12 13.70
C THR A 109 8.31 -7.40 14.90
N LEU A 110 7.50 -6.37 14.67
CA LEU A 110 6.79 -5.65 15.74
C LEU A 110 5.90 -6.59 16.54
N LEU A 111 5.16 -7.48 15.89
CA LEU A 111 4.31 -8.46 16.56
C LEU A 111 5.09 -9.40 17.50
N GLN A 112 6.39 -9.64 17.27
CA GLN A 112 7.18 -10.46 18.21
C GLN A 112 7.42 -9.78 19.55
N SER A 113 7.35 -8.45 19.62
CA SER A 113 7.53 -7.73 20.89
C SER A 113 6.27 -7.72 21.77
N TYR A 114 5.14 -8.25 21.29
CA TYR A 114 3.89 -8.25 22.03
C TYR A 114 3.61 -9.60 22.71
N PRO A 115 3.35 -9.63 24.03
CA PRO A 115 3.07 -10.87 24.76
C PRO A 115 1.76 -11.55 24.32
N LYS A 116 0.79 -10.81 23.75
CA LYS A 116 -0.49 -11.34 23.23
C LYS A 116 -0.65 -11.10 21.73
N LYS A 117 0.38 -11.40 20.93
CA LYS A 117 0.38 -11.15 19.48
C LYS A 117 -0.82 -11.73 18.73
N THR A 118 -1.40 -12.85 19.18
CA THR A 118 -2.57 -13.48 18.55
C THR A 118 -3.80 -12.56 18.52
N GLU A 119 -3.98 -11.74 19.57
CA GLU A 119 -5.09 -10.81 19.69
C GLU A 119 -4.98 -9.66 18.67
N LEU A 120 -3.76 -9.13 18.50
CA LEU A 120 -3.44 -8.13 17.48
C LEU A 120 -3.58 -8.71 16.07
N MET A 121 -3.10 -9.94 15.84
CA MET A 121 -3.23 -10.62 14.56
C MET A 121 -4.68 -10.79 14.10
N GLN A 122 -5.63 -11.03 15.02
CA GLN A 122 -7.04 -11.15 14.66
C GLN A 122 -7.61 -9.85 14.08
N ARG A 123 -7.21 -8.70 14.61
CA ARG A 123 -7.64 -7.38 14.11
C ARG A 123 -6.96 -7.02 12.80
N LEU A 124 -5.68 -7.32 12.68
CA LEU A 124 -4.91 -7.10 11.45
C LEU A 124 -5.47 -7.91 10.26
N LYS A 125 -6.10 -9.06 10.50
CA LYS A 125 -6.81 -9.81 9.45
C LYS A 125 -7.96 -9.01 8.82
N ALA A 126 -8.53 -8.03 9.50
CA ALA A 126 -9.58 -7.19 8.92
C ALA A 126 -9.04 -6.30 7.78
N LEU A 127 -7.73 -6.06 7.73
CA LEU A 127 -7.06 -5.27 6.70
C LEU A 127 -6.70 -6.07 5.44
N TRP A 128 -6.81 -7.40 5.48
CA TRP A 128 -6.55 -8.32 4.36
C TRP A 128 -7.86 -8.92 3.85
#